data_AF-A0A381ZS44-F1
#
_entry.id   AF-A0A381ZS44-F1
#
_cell.length_a   1.000
_cell.length_b   1.000
_cell.length_c   1.000
_cell.angle_alpha   90.00
_cell.angle_beta   90.00
_cell.angle_gamma   90.00
#
_symmetry.space_group_name_H-M   'P 1'
#
loop_
_entity.id
_entity.type
_entity.pdbx_description
1 polymer ?
#
loop_
_entity_poly.entity_id
_entity_poly.type
_entity_poly.pdbx_seq_one_letter_code
_entity_poly.pdbx_strand_id
1 'polypeptide(L)'
;ACFNLVTTLVLLTAQKAREFGILQVLGSNQRAIKSIIMYQGVLISSLGIISGLILGLFIIFFQNIFGFIPLPEDIYFTSHLPMVIQIKDIIAILVISFGMVITSIYISAKRTIVLSSIKSIFLDK
;
A
#
# COMPACT_ATOMS: atom_id res chain seq x y z
N ALA A 1 -8.11 0.04 4.21
CA ALA A 1 -6.87 -0.76 4.08
C ALA A 1 -5.58 0.03 4.34
N CYS A 2 -5.45 1.29 3.89
CA CYS A 2 -4.22 2.10 4.06
C CYS A 2 -3.69 2.21 5.50
N PHE A 3 -4.58 2.24 6.50
CA PHE A 3 -4.18 2.26 7.91
C PHE A 3 -3.39 1.02 8.33
N ASN A 4 -3.77 -0.17 7.86
CA ASN A 4 -3.02 -1.40 8.17
C ASN A 4 -1.60 -1.34 7.60
N LEU A 5 -1.42 -0.80 6.39
CA LEU A 5 -0.09 -0.60 5.81
C LEU A 5 0.78 0.34 6.68
N VAL A 6 0.20 1.43 7.20
CA VAL A 6 0.91 2.34 8.12
C VAL A 6 1.34 1.60 9.37
N THR A 7 0.43 0.86 10.01
CA THR A 7 0.72 0.11 11.24
C THR A 7 1.82 -0.93 11.03
N THR A 8 1.77 -1.69 9.94
CA THR A 8 2.80 -2.68 9.61
C THR A 8 4.16 -2.02 9.35
N LEU A 9 4.20 -0.92 8.59
CA LEU A 9 5.45 -0.19 8.35
C LEU A 9 6.02 0.37 9.66
N VAL A 10 5.19 0.95 10.52
CA VAL A 10 5.63 1.46 11.84
C VAL A 10 6.18 0.32 12.71
N LEU A 11 5.55 -0.86 12.71
CA LEU A 11 6.04 -2.02 13.46
C LEU A 11 7.39 -2.53 12.94
N LEU A 12 7.51 -2.74 11.62
CA LEU A 12 8.74 -3.25 10.99
C LEU A 12 9.92 -2.30 11.25
N THR A 13 9.68 -1.00 11.14
CA THR A 13 10.70 0.03 11.37
C THR A 13 11.09 0.11 12.85
N ALA A 14 10.14 -0.04 13.77
CA ALA A 14 10.43 -0.12 15.20
C ALA A 14 11.25 -1.37 15.57
N GLN A 15 10.98 -2.53 14.94
CA GLN A 15 11.78 -3.75 15.14
C GLN A 15 13.23 -3.57 14.66
N LYS A 16 13.43 -2.84 13.56
CA LYS A 16 14.75 -2.55 12.98
C LYS A 16 15.43 -1.30 13.57
N ALA A 17 14.81 -0.61 14.52
CA ALA A 17 15.32 0.63 15.10
C ALA A 17 16.68 0.48 15.80
N ARG A 18 16.96 -0.68 16.40
CA ARG A 18 18.26 -0.94 17.06
C ARG A 18 19.42 -0.98 16.07
N GLU A 19 19.22 -1.59 14.90
CA GLU A 19 20.20 -1.63 13.81
C GLU A 19 20.47 -0.22 13.28
N PHE A 20 19.43 0.61 13.15
CA PHE A 20 19.57 2.03 12.78
C PHE A 20 20.29 2.87 13.85
N GLY A 21 20.11 2.55 15.14
CA GLY A 21 20.85 3.18 16.23
C GLY A 21 22.35 2.91 16.15
N ILE A 22 22.74 1.66 15.88
CA ILE A 22 24.15 1.28 15.71
C ILE A 22 24.75 2.00 14.49
N LEU A 23 24.03 2.05 13.37
CA LEU A 23 24.43 2.79 12.18
C LEU A 23 24.59 4.30 12.45
N GLN A 24 23.74 4.91 13.28
CA GLN A 24 23.87 6.32 13.67
C GLN A 24 25.11 6.58 14.52
N VAL A 25 25.45 5.68 15.44
CA VAL A 25 26.69 5.78 16.24
C VAL A 25 27.93 5.66 15.35
N LEU A 26 27.84 4.89 14.26
CA LEU A 26 28.88 4.82 13.22
C LEU A 26 28.88 6.03 12.25
N GLY A 27 28.04 7.04 12.49
CA GLY A 27 28.01 8.30 11.72
C GLY A 27 26.91 8.40 10.65
N SER A 28 25.96 7.46 10.61
CA SER A 28 24.86 7.50 9.64
C SER A 28 23.84 8.61 9.93
N ASN A 29 23.41 9.30 8.87
CA ASN A 29 22.47 10.42 8.94
C ASN A 29 21.00 9.92 8.98
N GLN A 30 20.12 10.61 9.71
CA GLN A 30 18.67 10.33 9.77
C GLN A 30 18.00 10.23 8.38
N ARG A 31 18.59 10.82 7.34
CA ARG A 31 18.17 10.67 5.93
C ARG A 31 18.23 9.22 5.42
N ALA A 32 19.19 8.43 5.89
CA ALA A 32 19.32 7.01 5.52
C ALA A 32 18.10 6.21 6.02
N ILE A 33 17.68 6.44 7.27
CA ILE A 33 16.52 5.78 7.87
C ILE A 33 15.26 6.13 7.08
N LYS A 34 15.03 7.42 6.77
CA LYS A 34 13.87 7.83 5.95
C LYS A 34 13.86 7.15 4.58
N SER A 35 15.03 7.01 3.94
CA SER A 35 15.14 6.38 2.63
C SER A 35 14.75 4.90 2.69
N ILE A 36 15.20 4.17 3.71
CA ILE A 36 14.87 2.75 3.90
C ILE A 36 13.36 2.56 4.12
N ILE A 37 12.74 3.43 4.93
CA ILE A 37 11.29 3.40 5.16
C ILE A 37 10.53 3.66 3.86
N MET A 38 10.97 4.63 3.06
CA MET A 38 10.35 4.89 1.75
C MET A 38 10.49 3.69 0.81
N TYR A 39 11.68 3.09 0.70
CA TYR A 39 11.91 1.93 -0.15
C TYR A 39 11.05 0.73 0.25
N GLN A 40 10.98 0.41 1.55
CA GLN A 40 10.10 -0.67 2.04
C GLN A 40 8.63 -0.36 1.76
N GLY A 41 8.19 0.87 2.01
CA GLY A 41 6.83 1.31 1.73
C GLY A 41 6.46 1.14 0.25
N VAL A 42 7.32 1.59 -0.66
CA VAL A 42 7.10 1.46 -2.10
C VAL A 42 7.04 -0.01 -2.53
N LEU A 43 7.98 -0.84 -2.07
CA LEU A 43 8.03 -2.28 -2.40
C LEU A 43 6.76 -3.02 -1.99
N ILE A 44 6.30 -2.83 -0.75
CA ILE A 44 5.10 -3.50 -0.24
C ILE A 44 3.86 -3.00 -0.99
N SER A 45 3.78 -1.69 -1.24
CA SER A 45 2.63 -1.08 -1.89
C SER A 45 2.53 -1.48 -3.37
N SER A 46 3.66 -1.54 -4.09
CA SER A 46 3.68 -1.96 -5.49
C SER A 46 3.21 -3.40 -5.64
N LEU A 47 3.65 -4.30 -4.75
CA LEU A 47 3.18 -5.68 -4.73
C LEU A 47 1.66 -5.75 -4.46
N GLY A 48 1.15 -4.92 -3.56
CA GLY A 48 -0.29 -4.83 -3.28
C GLY A 48 -1.11 -4.34 -4.48
N ILE A 49 -0.63 -3.29 -5.18
CA ILE A 49 -1.31 -2.75 -6.36
C ILE A 49 -1.32 -3.77 -7.49
N ILE A 50 -0.17 -4.43 -7.76
CA ILE A 50 -0.05 -5.43 -8.82
C ILE A 50 -0.96 -6.63 -8.53
N SER A 51 -0.91 -7.18 -7.31
CA SER A 51 -1.75 -8.31 -6.92
C SER A 51 -3.23 -7.96 -6.93
N GLY A 52 -3.61 -6.75 -6.50
CA GLY A 52 -4.99 -6.26 -6.57
C GLY A 52 -5.50 -6.11 -8.00
N LEU A 53 -4.67 -5.60 -8.92
CA LEU A 53 -5.01 -5.51 -10.35
C LEU A 53 -5.23 -6.89 -10.98
N ILE A 54 -4.33 -7.84 -10.70
CA ILE A 54 -4.44 -9.21 -11.21
C ILE A 54 -5.71 -9.87 -10.67
N LEU A 55 -5.97 -9.77 -9.37
CA LEU A 55 -7.18 -10.31 -8.76
C LEU A 55 -8.45 -9.65 -9.31
N GLY A 56 -8.44 -8.32 -9.49
CA GLY A 56 -9.55 -7.59 -10.11
C GLY A 56 -9.86 -8.13 -11.49
N LEU A 57 -8.88 -8.16 -12.39
CA LEU A 57 -9.04 -8.71 -13.75
C LEU A 57 -9.49 -10.17 -13.76
N PHE A 58 -8.95 -10.99 -12.85
CA PHE A 58 -9.34 -12.38 -12.71
C PHE A 58 -10.82 -12.56 -12.33
N ILE A 59 -11.31 -11.72 -11.40
CA ILE A 59 -12.72 -11.70 -11.02
C ILE A 59 -13.60 -11.29 -12.20
N ILE A 60 -13.22 -10.26 -12.97
CA ILE A 60 -13.98 -9.81 -14.15
C ILE A 60 -14.04 -10.91 -15.21
N PHE A 61 -12.92 -11.61 -15.43
CA PHE A 61 -12.85 -12.72 -16.37
C PHE A 61 -13.77 -13.88 -15.95
N PHE A 62 -13.74 -14.27 -14.68
CA PHE A 62 -14.63 -15.30 -14.14
C PHE A 62 -16.11 -14.86 -14.16
N GLN A 63 -16.41 -13.60 -13.88
CA GLN A 63 -17.76 -13.04 -13.95
C GLN A 63 -18.34 -13.14 -15.36
N ASN A 64 -17.53 -12.88 -16.39
CA ASN A 64 -17.96 -12.95 -17.78
C ASN A 64 -18.24 -14.39 -18.25
N ILE A 65 -17.52 -15.37 -17.69
CA ILE A 65 -17.70 -16.79 -18.02
C ILE A 65 -18.86 -17.43 -17.25
N PHE A 66 -18.95 -17.18 -15.94
CA PHE A 66 -19.90 -17.88 -15.06
C PHE A 66 -21.21 -17.12 -14.84
N GLY A 67 -21.29 -15.83 -15.17
CA GLY A 67 -22.54 -15.06 -15.08
C GLY A 67 -23.14 -15.03 -13.67
N PHE A 68 -22.31 -14.95 -12.62
CA PHE A 68 -22.72 -15.06 -11.19
C PHE A 68 -23.81 -14.07 -10.74
N ILE A 69 -24.02 -12.97 -11.49
CA ILE A 69 -25.07 -11.98 -11.26
C ILE A 69 -26.02 -12.06 -12.46
N PRO A 70 -27.04 -12.93 -12.42
CA PRO A 70 -28.05 -12.97 -13.47
C PRO A 70 -28.90 -11.68 -13.41
N LEU A 71 -29.09 -11.04 -14.56
CA LEU A 71 -30.08 -9.97 -14.71
C LEU A 71 -31.40 -10.60 -15.18
N PRO A 72 -32.57 -10.15 -14.68
CA PRO A 72 -33.86 -10.54 -15.25
C PRO A 72 -33.90 -10.12 -16.73
N GLU A 73 -33.98 -11.10 -17.62
CA GLU A 73 -33.93 -10.92 -19.08
C GLU A 73 -35.14 -10.12 -19.62
N ASP A 74 -36.16 -9.90 -18.79
CA ASP A 74 -37.43 -9.26 -19.16
C ASP A 74 -37.34 -7.75 -19.46
N ILE A 75 -36.23 -7.07 -19.12
CA ILE A 75 -36.06 -5.61 -19.28
C ILE A 75 -34.74 -5.25 -19.98
N TYR A 76 -33.76 -6.15 -19.98
CA TYR A 76 -32.45 -5.94 -20.58
C TYR A 76 -32.18 -7.07 -21.58
N PHE A 77 -32.17 -6.74 -22.88
CA PHE A 77 -31.93 -7.66 -24.01
C PHE A 77 -30.50 -8.26 -24.05
N THR A 78 -29.87 -8.55 -22.92
CA THR A 78 -28.53 -9.15 -22.82
C THR A 78 -28.40 -9.96 -21.53
N SER A 79 -28.13 -11.27 -21.66
CA SER A 79 -28.19 -12.28 -20.58
C SER A 79 -27.19 -12.12 -19.42
N HIS A 80 -26.27 -11.15 -19.48
CA HIS A 80 -25.31 -10.84 -18.41
C HIS A 80 -25.00 -9.35 -18.39
N LEU A 81 -24.67 -8.76 -17.23
CA LEU A 81 -24.06 -7.43 -17.13
C LEU A 81 -22.73 -7.44 -17.89
N PRO A 82 -22.60 -6.79 -19.07
CA PRO A 82 -21.33 -6.72 -19.75
C PRO A 82 -20.43 -5.79 -18.93
N MET A 83 -19.49 -6.36 -18.18
CA MET A 83 -18.51 -5.56 -17.46
C MET A 83 -17.48 -5.04 -18.46
N VAL A 84 -17.80 -3.90 -19.08
CA VAL A 84 -16.93 -3.24 -20.06
C VAL A 84 -15.74 -2.65 -19.32
N ILE A 85 -14.59 -3.31 -19.45
CA ILE A 85 -13.33 -2.79 -18.89
C ILE A 85 -12.89 -1.61 -19.76
N GLN A 86 -13.03 -0.39 -19.24
CA GLN A 86 -12.46 0.78 -19.89
C GLN A 86 -11.04 1.01 -19.38
N ILE A 87 -10.11 1.27 -20.31
CA ILE A 87 -8.71 1.59 -20.00
C ILE A 87 -8.62 2.82 -19.08
N LYS A 88 -9.55 3.77 -19.23
CA LYS A 88 -9.65 4.97 -18.39
C LYS A 88 -9.82 4.63 -16.91
N ASP A 89 -10.63 3.62 -16.59
CA ASP A 89 -10.89 3.21 -15.20
C ASP A 89 -9.65 2.58 -14.57
N ILE A 90 -8.93 1.76 -15.33
CA ILE A 90 -7.66 1.16 -14.89
C ILE A 90 -6.63 2.25 -14.57
N ILE A 91 -6.49 3.25 -15.46
CA ILE A 91 -5.57 4.38 -15.25
C ILE A 91 -6.00 5.19 -14.02
N ALA A 92 -7.29 5.48 -13.86
CA ALA A 92 -7.80 6.23 -12.71
C ALA A 92 -7.53 5.51 -11.38
N ILE A 93 -7.79 4.19 -11.32
CA ILE A 93 -7.52 3.37 -10.13
C ILE A 93 -6.02 3.37 -9.80
N LEU A 94 -5.15 3.24 -10.80
CA LEU A 94 -3.70 3.29 -10.62
C LEU A 94 -3.26 4.65 -10.04
N VAL A 95 -3.70 5.75 -10.63
CA VAL A 95 -3.34 7.11 -10.19
C VAL A 95 -3.80 7.37 -8.75
N ILE A 96 -5.05 7.03 -8.43
CA ILE A 96 -5.61 7.23 -7.09
C ILE A 96 -4.87 6.36 -6.05
N SER A 97 -4.61 5.10 -6.39
CA SER A 97 -3.92 4.16 -5.49
C SER A 97 -2.48 4.56 -5.23
N PHE A 98 -1.73 4.94 -6.27
CA PHE A 98 -0.38 5.46 -6.11
C PHE A 98 -0.36 6.77 -5.29
N GLY A 99 -1.31 7.68 -5.53
CA GLY A 99 -1.44 8.91 -4.75
C GLY A 99 -1.67 8.66 -3.26
N MET A 100 -2.57 7.74 -2.91
CA MET A 100 -2.80 7.35 -1.52
C MET A 100 -1.56 6.70 -0.88
N VAL A 101 -0.87 5.83 -1.61
CA VAL A 101 0.35 5.16 -1.13
C VAL A 101 1.44 6.18 -0.82
N ILE A 102 1.72 7.10 -1.73
CA ILE A 102 2.73 8.16 -1.53
C ILE A 102 2.41 8.98 -0.28
N THR A 103 1.15 9.37 -0.13
CA THR A 103 0.69 10.17 1.02
C THR A 103 0.87 9.39 2.34
N SER A 104 0.53 8.11 2.34
CA SER A 104 0.64 7.21 3.50
C SER A 104 2.09 6.97 3.92
N ILE A 105 2.98 6.73 2.95
CA ILE A 105 4.43 6.57 3.17
C ILE A 105 5.01 7.86 3.74
N TYR A 106 4.63 9.01 3.19
CA TYR A 106 5.09 10.32 3.67
C TYR A 106 4.68 10.57 5.13
N ILE A 107 3.43 10.26 5.49
CA ILE A 107 2.93 10.35 6.86
C ILE A 107 3.69 9.41 7.81
N SER A 108 3.92 8.16 7.39
CA SER A 108 4.63 7.16 8.19
C SER A 108 6.08 7.59 8.44
N ALA A 109 6.79 8.00 7.38
CA ALA A 109 8.16 8.49 7.47
C ALA A 109 8.27 9.70 8.42
N LYS A 110 7.30 10.62 8.40
CA LYS A 110 7.30 11.79 9.29
C LYS A 110 7.04 11.41 10.76
N ARG A 111 6.12 10.49 11.02
CA ARG A 111 5.75 10.05 12.38
C ARG A 111 6.83 9.21 13.06
N THR A 112 7.53 8.35 12.31
CA THR A 112 8.56 7.46 12.89
C THR A 112 9.79 8.22 13.41
N ILE A 113 10.16 9.34 12.77
CA ILE A 113 11.28 10.19 13.24
C ILE A 113 10.95 10.81 14.62
N VAL A 114 9.71 11.22 14.82
CA VAL A 114 9.25 11.82 16.09
C VAL A 114 9.30 10.77 17.21
N LEU A 115 8.88 9.53 16.92
CA LEU A 115 8.92 8.43 17.89
C LEU A 115 10.36 7.98 18.22
N SER A 116 11.27 7.98 17.23
CA SER A 116 12.70 7.70 17.44
C SER A 116 13.34 8.70 18.41
N SER A 117 12.96 9.99 18.33
CA SER A 117 13.52 11.04 19.17
C SER A 117 13.07 10.95 20.64
N ILE A 118 11.90 10.36 20.90
CA ILE A 118 11.36 10.19 22.27
C ILE A 118 11.89 8.89 22.90
N LYS A 119 12.03 7.82 22.11
CA LYS A 119 12.48 6.53 22.63
C LYS A 119 13.99 6.49 22.93
N SER A 120 14.80 7.32 22.29
CA SER A 120 16.22 7.49 22.66
C SER A 120 16.43 8.17 24.02
N ILE A 121 15.43 8.92 24.52
CA ILE A 121 15.48 9.56 25.85
C ILE A 121 15.11 8.58 26.97
N PHE A 122 14.32 7.54 26.67
CA PHE A 122 13.81 6.58 27.65
C PHE A 122 14.62 5.28 27.78
N LEU A 123 15.64 5.07 26.94
CA LEU A 123 16.46 3.85 26.96
C LEU A 123 17.70 3.97 27.86
N ASP A 124 17.79 5.04 28.66
CA ASP A 124 18.82 5.27 29.69
C ASP A 124 18.28 5.02 31.12
N LYS A 125 17.20 4.25 31.27
CA LYS A 125 16.72 3.71 32.55
C LYS A 125 16.37 2.23 32.44
#